data_AF-A0A929NVT3-F1
#
_entry.id   AF-A0A929NVT3-F1
#
_cell.length_a   1.000
_cell.length_b   1.000
_cell.length_c   1.000
_cell.angle_alpha   90.00
_cell.angle_beta   90.00
_cell.angle_gamma   90.00
#
_symmetry.space_group_name_H-M   'P 1'
#
loop_
_entity.id
_entity.type
_entity.pdbx_description
1 polymer ?
#
loop_
_entity_poly.entity_id
_entity_poly.type
_entity_poly.pdbx_seq_one_letter_code
_entity_poly.pdbx_strand_id
1 'polypeptide(L)'
;MLETNPVSTTNSGDYYKAALGLKNEDYYLKCFKRFDGKGIGATWNWPSFFVTFYWLLYRKMWLAALVFFLLPVSLAIIEVILMPVSEVAANIVTIGYLVAVFIVVPMYANAFYYRHVSAKISKVKKQTNDEATRLRMLAEDGGTSGIILFIILAFVVVSILGMLASIAIPSYHDYITRAKIHSGIAVAEKYRSNVEVYVVQNGSLPSTIDDIGGLEQSYYENLRSVSLLDDGIIKITFAGDLVVDGKSLFYVPSLEAEGDVVWQCRSVDIDPGLLPVHCRE
;
A
#
# COMPACT_ATOMS: atom_id res chain seq x y z
N MET A 1 23.42 -43.04 -54.16
CA MET A 1 22.42 -42.69 -53.13
C MET A 1 23.16 -42.55 -51.82
N LEU A 2 23.37 -41.32 -51.35
CA LEU A 2 23.83 -41.05 -49.99
C LEU A 2 22.63 -40.47 -49.26
N GLU A 3 22.08 -41.23 -48.32
CA GLU A 3 21.00 -40.80 -47.45
C GLU A 3 21.49 -39.66 -46.55
N THR A 4 20.90 -38.48 -46.72
CA THR A 4 21.05 -37.36 -45.81
C THR A 4 20.24 -37.65 -44.54
N ASN A 5 20.91 -38.12 -43.49
CA ASN A 5 20.34 -38.32 -42.16
C ASN A 5 19.73 -37.01 -41.60
N PRO A 6 18.48 -37.00 -41.10
CA PRO A 6 17.87 -35.82 -40.50
C PRO A 6 18.24 -35.71 -39.01
N VAL A 7 19.43 -35.19 -38.68
CA VAL A 7 19.94 -35.12 -37.28
C VAL A 7 19.73 -33.74 -36.61
N SER A 8 19.10 -32.75 -37.25
CA SER A 8 19.21 -31.35 -36.76
C SER A 8 18.03 -30.75 -35.97
N THR A 9 16.92 -31.45 -35.74
CA THR A 9 15.75 -30.84 -35.08
C THR A 9 15.37 -31.41 -33.71
N THR A 10 15.71 -32.67 -33.42
CA THR A 10 15.29 -33.35 -32.18
C THR A 10 16.15 -32.92 -30.99
N ASN A 11 17.48 -32.86 -31.16
CA ASN A 11 18.41 -32.51 -30.07
C ASN A 11 18.27 -31.06 -29.58
N SER A 12 18.05 -30.09 -30.48
CA SER A 12 17.94 -28.67 -30.12
C SER A 12 16.73 -28.40 -29.20
N GLY A 13 15.64 -29.14 -29.40
CA GLY A 13 14.46 -29.06 -28.56
C GLY A 13 14.78 -29.38 -27.10
N ASP A 14 15.45 -30.49 -26.85
CA ASP A 14 15.75 -30.97 -25.49
C ASP A 14 16.70 -30.03 -24.74
N TYR A 15 17.69 -29.43 -25.43
CA TYR A 15 18.53 -28.39 -24.85
C TYR A 15 17.73 -27.14 -24.45
N TYR A 16 16.76 -26.72 -25.27
CA TYR A 16 15.89 -25.59 -24.92
C TYR A 16 14.99 -25.94 -23.72
N LYS A 17 14.42 -27.13 -23.68
CA LYS A 17 13.59 -27.58 -22.55
C LYS A 17 14.37 -27.57 -21.25
N ALA A 18 15.57 -28.16 -21.26
CA ALA A 18 16.46 -28.15 -20.10
C ALA A 18 16.77 -26.72 -19.63
N ALA A 19 17.05 -25.79 -20.55
CA ALA A 19 17.37 -24.41 -20.20
C ALA A 19 16.15 -23.57 -19.74
N LEU A 20 14.98 -23.78 -20.34
CA LEU A 20 13.75 -23.01 -20.08
C LEU A 20 13.04 -23.44 -18.78
N GLY A 21 13.15 -24.73 -18.43
CA GLY A 21 12.39 -25.36 -17.35
C GLY A 21 10.90 -25.51 -17.67
N LEU A 22 10.16 -26.13 -16.74
CA LEU A 22 8.77 -26.59 -16.94
C LEU A 22 7.72 -25.47 -17.10
N LYS A 23 8.05 -24.20 -16.79
CA LYS A 23 7.08 -23.08 -16.77
C LYS A 23 7.08 -22.26 -18.06
N ASN A 24 5.93 -22.26 -18.74
CA ASN A 24 5.68 -21.61 -20.04
C ASN A 24 6.60 -22.11 -21.16
N GLU A 25 7.03 -23.37 -21.08
CA GLU A 25 7.94 -24.00 -22.02
C GLU A 25 7.41 -23.93 -23.46
N ASP A 26 6.17 -24.36 -23.69
CA ASP A 26 5.57 -24.45 -25.03
C ASP A 26 5.57 -23.12 -25.79
N TYR A 27 5.28 -22.03 -25.08
CA TYR A 27 5.26 -20.69 -25.65
C TYR A 27 6.64 -20.27 -26.18
N TYR A 28 7.69 -20.45 -25.36
CA TYR A 28 9.04 -20.07 -25.75
C TYR A 28 9.62 -21.03 -26.78
N LEU A 29 9.33 -22.34 -26.69
CA LEU A 29 9.74 -23.32 -27.70
C LEU A 29 9.17 -22.97 -29.08
N LYS A 30 7.89 -22.57 -29.16
CA LYS A 30 7.29 -22.12 -30.42
C LYS A 30 8.04 -20.92 -31.00
N CYS A 31 8.38 -19.94 -30.17
CA CYS A 31 9.14 -18.77 -30.59
C CYS A 31 10.56 -19.14 -31.04
N PHE A 32 11.26 -20.00 -30.29
CA PHE A 32 12.64 -20.39 -30.56
C PHE A 32 12.76 -21.21 -31.84
N LYS A 33 11.88 -22.20 -32.03
CA LYS A 33 11.81 -22.96 -33.29
C LYS A 33 11.55 -22.06 -34.50
N ARG A 34 10.71 -21.03 -34.34
CA ARG A 34 10.48 -20.03 -35.39
C ARG A 34 11.75 -19.24 -35.70
N PHE A 35 12.51 -18.84 -34.69
CA PHE A 35 13.77 -18.11 -34.87
C PHE A 35 14.85 -18.97 -35.51
N ASP A 36 14.92 -20.26 -35.16
CA ASP A 36 15.84 -21.21 -35.79
C ASP A 36 15.52 -21.40 -37.28
N GLY A 37 14.24 -21.42 -37.67
CA GLY A 37 13.83 -21.63 -39.06
C GLY A 37 13.76 -20.39 -39.94
N LYS A 38 13.29 -19.26 -39.41
CA LYS A 38 13.03 -18.01 -40.18
C LYS A 38 13.94 -16.84 -39.79
N GLY A 39 14.85 -17.04 -38.84
CA GLY A 39 15.68 -15.98 -38.27
C GLY A 39 15.00 -15.22 -37.12
N ILE A 40 15.82 -14.49 -36.36
CA ILE A 40 15.36 -13.68 -35.23
C ILE A 40 14.54 -12.49 -35.75
N GLY A 41 13.36 -12.29 -35.18
CA GLY A 41 12.47 -11.20 -35.59
C GLY A 41 11.52 -10.76 -34.47
N ALA A 42 10.69 -9.76 -34.78
CA ALA A 42 9.73 -9.21 -33.84
C ALA A 42 8.67 -10.25 -33.39
N THR A 43 8.37 -10.22 -32.10
CA THR A 43 7.30 -10.98 -31.45
C THR A 43 6.86 -10.26 -30.19
N TRP A 44 5.56 -10.08 -30.02
CA TRP A 44 5.04 -9.51 -28.79
C TRP A 44 5.29 -10.43 -27.59
N ASN A 45 5.67 -9.85 -26.44
CA ASN A 45 5.81 -10.53 -25.15
C ASN A 45 5.06 -9.74 -24.07
N TRP A 46 3.92 -10.28 -23.66
CA TRP A 46 3.04 -9.67 -22.66
C TRP A 46 3.70 -9.42 -21.29
N PRO A 47 4.43 -10.38 -20.68
CA PRO A 47 5.09 -10.13 -19.40
C PRO A 47 6.06 -8.94 -19.43
N SER A 48 6.85 -8.82 -20.49
CA SER A 48 7.81 -7.73 -20.63
C SER A 48 7.17 -6.36 -20.91
N PHE A 49 5.91 -6.31 -21.35
CA PHE A 49 5.16 -5.06 -21.52
C PHE A 49 4.74 -4.47 -20.18
N PHE A 50 4.17 -5.28 -19.29
CA PHE A 50 3.67 -4.79 -18.00
C PHE A 50 4.77 -4.70 -16.93
N VAL A 51 5.71 -5.65 -16.94
CA VAL A 51 6.66 -5.84 -15.84
C VAL A 51 8.05 -6.24 -16.34
N THR A 52 8.63 -5.44 -17.25
CA THR A 52 9.93 -5.72 -17.90
C THR A 52 11.03 -6.09 -16.91
N PHE A 53 11.26 -5.25 -15.90
CA PHE A 53 12.33 -5.45 -14.91
C PHE A 53 12.18 -6.78 -14.18
N TYR A 54 10.98 -7.05 -13.65
CA TYR A 54 10.68 -8.29 -12.93
C TYR A 54 10.73 -9.51 -13.84
N TRP A 55 10.30 -9.38 -15.09
CA TRP A 55 10.41 -10.47 -16.08
C TRP A 55 11.88 -10.84 -16.35
N LEU A 56 12.77 -9.86 -16.45
CA LEU A 56 14.22 -10.09 -16.60
C LEU A 56 14.81 -10.83 -15.39
N LEU A 57 14.49 -10.39 -14.17
CA LEU A 57 14.93 -11.04 -12.93
C LEU A 57 14.37 -12.47 -12.79
N TYR A 58 13.09 -12.64 -13.10
CA TYR A 58 12.41 -13.92 -13.04
C TYR A 58 13.03 -14.96 -13.99
N ARG A 59 13.48 -14.52 -15.18
CA ARG A 59 14.18 -15.35 -16.18
C ARG A 59 15.71 -15.35 -16.00
N LYS A 60 16.22 -14.90 -14.86
CA LYS A 60 17.64 -14.90 -14.47
C LYS A 60 18.56 -14.09 -15.41
N MET A 61 18.03 -13.10 -16.12
CA MET A 61 18.82 -12.20 -16.96
C MET A 61 19.32 -10.99 -16.14
N TRP A 62 20.17 -11.27 -15.14
CA TRP A 62 20.59 -10.29 -14.11
C TRP A 62 21.26 -9.04 -14.68
N LEU A 63 22.18 -9.20 -15.65
CA LEU A 63 22.87 -8.06 -16.26
C LEU A 63 21.89 -7.16 -17.04
N ALA A 64 20.96 -7.75 -17.77
CA ALA A 64 19.94 -7.01 -18.49
C ALA A 64 19.01 -6.27 -17.52
N ALA A 65 18.65 -6.91 -16.40
CA ALA A 65 17.85 -6.28 -15.35
C ALA A 65 18.58 -5.08 -14.72
N LEU A 66 19.88 -5.21 -14.46
CA LEU A 66 20.70 -4.11 -13.94
C LEU A 66 20.78 -2.94 -14.93
N VAL A 67 21.05 -3.21 -16.20
CA VAL A 67 21.06 -2.18 -17.24
C VAL A 67 19.70 -1.49 -17.35
N PHE A 68 18.61 -2.26 -17.35
CA PHE A 68 17.26 -1.72 -17.38
C PHE A 68 16.94 -0.86 -16.15
N PHE A 69 17.41 -1.25 -14.96
CA PHE A 69 17.22 -0.50 -13.71
C PHE A 69 17.98 0.84 -13.71
N LEU A 70 19.20 0.86 -14.26
CA LEU A 70 20.04 2.06 -14.29
C LEU A 70 19.67 3.03 -15.43
N LEU A 71 19.08 2.51 -16.52
CA LEU A 71 18.73 3.30 -17.71
C LEU A 71 17.83 4.53 -17.41
N PRO A 72 16.74 4.44 -16.62
CA PRO A 72 15.95 5.63 -16.29
C PRO A 72 16.75 6.67 -15.50
N VAL A 73 17.67 6.24 -14.63
CA VAL A 73 18.52 7.17 -13.85
C VAL A 73 19.49 7.91 -14.77
N SER A 74 20.14 7.20 -15.70
CA SER A 74 21.05 7.85 -16.64
C SER A 74 20.32 8.81 -17.59
N LEU A 75 19.10 8.47 -18.01
CA LEU A 75 18.26 9.36 -18.82
C LEU A 75 17.78 10.59 -18.04
N ALA A 76 17.40 10.44 -16.77
CA ALA A 76 17.04 11.57 -15.92
C ALA A 76 18.19 12.58 -15.78
N ILE A 77 19.44 12.10 -15.65
CA ILE A 77 20.63 12.98 -15.62
C ILE A 77 20.77 13.74 -16.95
N ILE A 78 20.57 13.06 -18.09
CA ILE A 78 20.63 13.70 -19.42
C ILE A 78 19.52 14.75 -19.56
N GLU A 79 18.30 14.45 -19.11
CA GLU A 79 17.16 15.37 -19.16
C GLU A 79 17.43 16.64 -18.34
N VAL A 80 17.99 16.52 -17.13
CA VAL A 80 18.36 17.68 -16.28
C VAL A 80 19.39 18.59 -16.97
N ILE A 81 20.35 18.00 -17.70
CA ILE A 81 21.37 18.77 -18.44
C ILE A 81 20.77 19.42 -19.70
N LEU A 82 19.84 18.74 -20.36
CA LEU A 82 19.26 19.16 -21.64
C LEU A 82 18.13 20.20 -21.48
N MET A 83 17.39 20.15 -20.37
CA MET A 83 16.28 21.07 -20.06
C MET A 83 16.64 22.56 -20.20
N PRO A 84 17.78 23.08 -19.67
CA PRO A 84 18.15 24.48 -19.86
C PRO A 84 18.59 24.83 -21.29
N VAL A 85 18.86 23.83 -22.15
CA VAL A 85 19.29 24.02 -23.54
C VAL A 85 18.09 23.99 -24.49
N SER A 86 17.20 22.99 -24.34
CA SER A 86 15.99 22.86 -25.15
C SER A 86 14.99 21.92 -24.48
N GLU A 87 13.85 22.46 -24.08
CA GLU A 87 12.74 21.67 -23.54
C GLU A 87 12.20 20.66 -24.57
N VAL A 88 12.11 21.06 -25.84
CA VAL A 88 11.65 20.18 -26.93
C VAL A 88 12.57 18.98 -27.08
N ALA A 89 13.89 19.19 -27.01
CA ALA A 89 14.86 18.09 -27.10
C ALA A 89 14.74 17.13 -25.91
N ALA A 90 14.56 17.65 -24.68
CA ALA A 90 14.33 16.82 -23.50
C ALA A 90 13.07 15.95 -23.65
N ASN A 91 11.95 16.55 -24.06
CA ASN A 91 10.70 15.82 -24.28
C ASN A 91 10.82 14.73 -25.36
N ILE A 92 11.56 14.97 -26.44
CA ILE A 92 11.82 13.96 -27.49
C ILE A 92 12.57 12.76 -26.90
N VAL A 93 13.56 12.99 -26.03
CA VAL A 93 14.30 11.92 -25.35
C VAL A 93 13.36 11.09 -24.47
N THR A 94 12.52 11.74 -23.67
CA THR A 94 11.55 11.06 -22.81
C THR A 94 10.55 10.23 -23.61
N ILE A 95 9.97 10.79 -24.69
CA ILE A 95 9.03 10.06 -25.55
C ILE A 95 9.71 8.87 -26.21
N GLY A 96 10.94 9.05 -26.72
CA GLY A 96 11.73 7.97 -27.30
C GLY A 96 12.01 6.85 -26.30
N TYR A 97 12.31 7.20 -25.05
CA TYR A 97 12.47 6.23 -23.96
C TYR A 97 11.18 5.46 -23.68
N LEU A 98 10.03 6.15 -23.59
CA LEU A 98 8.73 5.49 -23.37
C LEU A 98 8.38 4.54 -24.52
N VAL A 99 8.59 4.95 -25.77
CA VAL A 99 8.42 4.06 -26.95
C VAL A 99 9.36 2.87 -26.87
N ALA A 100 10.61 3.07 -26.47
CA ALA A 100 11.56 1.99 -26.31
C ALA A 100 11.11 0.97 -25.25
N VAL A 101 10.67 1.44 -24.07
CA VAL A 101 10.25 0.59 -22.95
C VAL A 101 8.92 -0.10 -23.20
N PHE A 102 7.93 0.60 -23.75
CA PHE A 102 6.57 0.07 -23.88
C PHE A 102 6.29 -0.59 -25.23
N ILE A 103 7.09 -0.35 -26.26
CA ILE A 103 6.87 -0.93 -27.60
C ILE A 103 8.06 -1.78 -28.03
N VAL A 104 9.27 -1.20 -28.06
CA VAL A 104 10.44 -1.90 -28.63
C VAL A 104 10.86 -3.08 -27.77
N VAL A 105 10.99 -2.90 -26.45
CA VAL A 105 11.40 -3.98 -25.54
C VAL A 105 10.41 -5.14 -25.58
N PRO A 106 9.08 -4.94 -25.46
CA PRO A 106 8.12 -6.05 -25.54
C PRO A 106 8.08 -6.74 -26.90
N MET A 107 8.35 -5.99 -27.98
CA MET A 107 8.42 -6.53 -29.33
C MET A 107 9.67 -7.39 -29.59
N TYR A 108 10.76 -7.17 -28.85
CA TYR A 108 12.02 -7.92 -29.01
C TYR A 108 12.40 -8.77 -27.80
N ALA A 109 11.60 -8.81 -26.74
CA ALA A 109 11.93 -9.55 -25.52
C ALA A 109 12.13 -11.06 -25.76
N ASN A 110 11.28 -11.72 -26.57
CA ASN A 110 11.50 -13.14 -26.88
C ASN A 110 12.80 -13.37 -27.68
N ALA A 111 13.11 -12.46 -28.61
CA ALA A 111 14.35 -12.51 -29.40
C ALA A 111 15.59 -12.30 -28.50
N PHE A 112 15.51 -11.37 -27.55
CA PHE A 112 16.54 -11.14 -26.56
C PHE A 112 16.75 -12.37 -25.67
N TYR A 113 15.65 -12.96 -25.18
CA TYR A 113 15.71 -14.17 -24.36
C TYR A 113 16.26 -15.39 -25.13
N TYR A 114 15.88 -15.54 -26.41
CA TYR A 114 16.44 -16.57 -27.29
C TYR A 114 17.97 -16.45 -27.40
N ARG A 115 18.49 -15.22 -27.60
CA ARG A 115 19.95 -14.99 -27.66
C ARG A 115 20.63 -15.37 -26.35
N HIS A 116 20.02 -15.01 -25.22
CA HIS A 116 20.54 -15.35 -23.90
C HIS A 116 20.60 -16.87 -23.68
N VAL A 117 19.52 -17.60 -23.97
CA VAL A 117 19.46 -19.06 -23.83
C VAL A 117 20.43 -19.75 -24.80
N SER A 118 20.49 -19.30 -26.05
CA SER A 118 21.39 -19.85 -27.06
C SER A 118 22.87 -19.65 -26.70
N ALA A 119 23.22 -18.49 -26.14
CA ALA A 119 24.57 -18.23 -25.61
C ALA A 119 24.89 -19.17 -24.43
N LYS A 120 23.94 -19.40 -23.52
CA LYS A 120 24.10 -20.34 -22.41
C LYS A 120 24.34 -21.77 -22.89
N ILE A 121 23.51 -22.26 -23.82
CA ILE A 121 23.65 -23.60 -24.42
C ILE A 121 25.00 -23.73 -25.12
N SER A 122 25.42 -22.71 -25.87
CA SER A 122 26.72 -22.70 -26.57
C SER A 122 27.90 -22.75 -25.61
N LYS A 123 27.80 -22.08 -24.45
CA LYS A 123 28.81 -22.13 -23.39
C LYS A 123 28.94 -23.52 -22.79
N VAL A 124 27.82 -24.18 -22.47
CA VAL A 124 27.81 -25.54 -21.91
C VAL A 124 28.31 -26.56 -22.93
N LYS A 125 27.93 -26.42 -24.21
CA LYS A 125 28.43 -27.29 -25.30
C LYS A 125 29.95 -27.26 -25.45
N LYS A 126 30.59 -26.13 -25.15
CA LYS A 126 32.06 -25.97 -25.18
C LYS A 126 32.76 -26.56 -23.95
N GLN A 127 32.07 -26.70 -22.82
CA GLN A 127 32.67 -27.15 -21.56
C GLN A 127 32.78 -28.68 -21.45
N THR A 128 31.85 -29.41 -22.04
CA THR A 128 31.81 -30.87 -21.93
C THR A 128 31.27 -31.48 -23.21
N ASN A 129 31.79 -32.63 -23.62
CA ASN A 129 31.37 -33.35 -24.82
C ASN A 129 30.23 -34.35 -24.58
N ASP A 130 30.03 -34.78 -23.33
CA ASP A 130 28.94 -35.67 -22.93
C ASP A 130 27.57 -34.98 -22.90
N GLU A 131 26.59 -35.57 -23.59
CA GLU A 131 25.24 -35.03 -23.76
C GLU A 131 24.41 -35.07 -22.47
N ALA A 132 24.50 -36.16 -21.71
CA ALA A 132 23.76 -36.30 -20.45
C ALA A 132 24.21 -35.24 -19.43
N THR A 133 25.52 -35.00 -19.34
CA THR A 133 26.09 -33.95 -18.48
C THR A 133 25.66 -32.54 -18.93
N ARG A 134 25.63 -32.25 -20.24
CA ARG A 134 25.15 -30.96 -20.76
C ARG A 134 23.71 -30.67 -20.35
N LEU A 135 22.82 -31.65 -20.49
CA LEU A 135 21.40 -31.50 -20.16
C LEU A 135 21.19 -31.29 -18.65
N ARG A 136 21.94 -32.01 -17.80
CA ARG A 136 21.91 -31.82 -16.35
C ARG A 136 22.37 -30.42 -15.94
N MET A 137 23.52 -29.98 -16.46
CA MET A 137 24.04 -28.62 -16.20
C MET A 137 23.05 -27.53 -16.64
N LEU A 138 22.39 -27.71 -17.78
CA LEU A 138 21.38 -26.76 -18.25
C LEU A 138 20.11 -26.79 -17.40
N ALA A 139 19.68 -27.96 -16.93
CA ALA A 139 18.49 -28.12 -16.10
C ALA A 139 18.67 -27.56 -14.68
N GLU A 140 19.83 -27.78 -14.05
CA GLU A 140 20.15 -27.23 -12.73
C GLU A 140 20.16 -25.70 -12.74
N ASP A 141 20.77 -25.15 -13.77
CA ASP A 141 21.06 -23.73 -13.85
C ASP A 141 19.95 -22.93 -14.58
N GLY A 142 19.09 -23.65 -15.31
CA GLY A 142 17.97 -23.15 -16.11
C GLY A 142 16.75 -22.72 -15.29
N GLY A 143 15.61 -22.63 -15.96
CA GLY A 143 14.32 -22.35 -15.33
C GLY A 143 14.13 -20.90 -14.89
N THR A 144 13.24 -20.73 -13.92
CA THR A 144 12.80 -19.42 -13.40
C THR A 144 13.19 -19.24 -11.95
N SER A 145 13.47 -18.02 -11.52
CA SER A 145 13.80 -17.72 -10.13
C SER A 145 12.56 -17.70 -9.23
N GLY A 146 12.40 -18.72 -8.39
CA GLY A 146 11.28 -18.82 -7.44
C GLY A 146 11.28 -17.72 -6.39
N ILE A 147 12.46 -17.28 -5.94
CA ILE A 147 12.58 -16.23 -4.93
C ILE A 147 12.09 -14.87 -5.43
N ILE A 148 12.29 -14.56 -6.72
CA ILE A 148 11.79 -13.32 -7.33
C ILE A 148 10.26 -13.31 -7.33
N LEU A 149 9.62 -14.44 -7.64
CA LEU A 149 8.16 -14.55 -7.57
C LEU A 149 7.65 -14.33 -6.13
N PHE A 150 8.31 -14.92 -5.15
CA PHE A 150 7.97 -14.73 -3.73
C PHE A 150 8.11 -13.27 -3.29
N ILE A 151 9.20 -12.60 -3.68
CA ILE A 151 9.43 -11.17 -3.38
C ILE A 151 8.33 -10.30 -3.98
N ILE A 152 7.99 -10.51 -5.26
CA ILE A 152 6.92 -9.76 -5.93
C ILE A 152 5.59 -9.98 -5.19
N LEU A 153 5.26 -11.22 -4.84
CA LEU A 153 4.05 -11.54 -4.11
C LEU A 153 4.01 -10.86 -2.73
N ALA A 154 5.13 -10.86 -2.00
CA ALA A 154 5.24 -10.21 -0.69
C ALA A 154 4.99 -8.70 -0.78
N PHE A 155 5.58 -8.01 -1.77
CA PHE A 155 5.32 -6.58 -1.98
C PHE A 155 3.84 -6.30 -2.29
N VAL A 156 3.19 -7.11 -3.14
CA VAL A 156 1.76 -6.96 -3.44
C VAL A 156 0.91 -7.12 -2.19
N VAL A 157 1.17 -8.14 -1.36
CA VAL A 157 0.45 -8.37 -0.10
C VAL A 157 0.63 -7.20 0.86
N VAL A 158 1.86 -6.72 1.06
CA VAL A 158 2.15 -5.58 1.95
C VAL A 158 1.46 -4.30 1.46
N SER A 159 1.44 -4.04 0.15
CA SER A 159 0.73 -2.88 -0.41
C SER A 159 -0.78 -2.94 -0.18
N ILE A 160 -1.41 -4.11 -0.36
CA ILE A 160 -2.84 -4.28 -0.10
C ILE A 160 -3.14 -4.05 1.39
N LEU A 161 -2.33 -4.63 2.28
CA LEU A 161 -2.47 -4.44 3.73
C LEU A 161 -2.32 -2.97 4.12
N GLY A 162 -1.40 -2.23 3.51
CA GLY A 162 -1.22 -0.79 3.72
C GLY A 162 -2.44 0.04 3.31
N MET A 163 -3.05 -0.29 2.15
CA MET A 163 -4.30 0.37 1.70
C MET A 163 -5.48 0.07 2.63
N LEU A 164 -5.60 -1.16 3.12
CA LEU A 164 -6.66 -1.52 4.07
C LEU A 164 -6.45 -0.81 5.42
N ALA A 165 -5.20 -0.75 5.88
CA ALA A 165 -4.84 -0.10 7.14
C ALA A 165 -5.12 1.41 7.11
N SER A 166 -4.87 2.09 5.99
CA SER A 166 -5.12 3.54 5.88
C SER A 166 -6.60 3.91 6.02
N ILE A 167 -7.51 2.99 5.63
CA ILE A 167 -8.96 3.17 5.81
C ILE A 167 -9.40 2.74 7.23
N ALA A 168 -8.86 1.62 7.73
CA ALA A 168 -9.29 1.05 8.99
C ALA A 168 -8.80 1.84 10.22
N ILE A 169 -7.58 2.35 10.20
CA ILE A 169 -6.96 3.03 11.36
C ILE A 169 -7.76 4.29 11.78
N PRO A 170 -8.09 5.24 10.88
CA PRO A 170 -8.87 6.42 11.27
C PRO A 170 -10.25 6.06 11.83
N SER A 171 -10.94 5.09 11.21
CA SER A 171 -12.25 4.65 11.70
C SER A 171 -12.18 4.01 13.08
N TYR A 172 -11.10 3.28 13.39
CA TYR A 172 -10.90 2.71 14.72
C TYR A 172 -10.64 3.82 15.77
N HIS A 173 -9.84 4.83 15.42
CA HIS A 173 -9.63 5.98 16.30
C HIS A 173 -10.94 6.73 16.59
N ASP A 174 -11.75 7.02 15.57
CA ASP A 174 -13.06 7.67 15.77
C ASP A 174 -13.97 6.87 16.70
N TYR A 175 -13.99 5.54 16.56
CA TYR A 175 -14.78 4.66 17.45
C TYR A 175 -14.33 4.78 18.91
N ILE A 176 -13.02 4.72 19.17
CA ILE A 176 -12.47 4.85 20.52
C ILE A 176 -12.71 6.25 21.08
N THR A 177 -12.55 7.30 20.26
CA THR A 177 -12.82 8.68 20.68
C THR A 177 -14.31 8.90 21.02
N ARG A 178 -15.24 8.34 20.24
CA ARG A 178 -16.68 8.36 20.58
C ARG A 178 -16.97 7.63 21.88
N ALA A 179 -16.36 6.46 22.10
CA ALA A 179 -16.52 5.72 23.35
C ALA A 179 -16.04 6.55 24.56
N LYS A 180 -14.91 7.27 24.42
CA LYS A 180 -14.42 8.22 25.44
C LYS A 180 -15.41 9.37 25.67
N ILE A 181 -15.94 9.99 24.61
CA ILE A 181 -16.96 11.05 24.74
C ILE A 181 -18.19 10.54 25.49
N HIS A 182 -18.68 9.33 25.17
CA HIS A 182 -19.78 8.69 25.88
C HIS A 182 -19.49 8.45 27.36
N SER A 183 -18.26 8.10 27.72
CA SER A 183 -17.86 7.98 29.13
C SER A 183 -17.96 9.32 29.87
N GLY A 184 -17.58 10.44 29.22
CA GLY A 184 -17.75 11.78 29.78
C GLY A 184 -19.22 12.18 29.95
N ILE A 185 -20.06 11.87 28.96
CA ILE A 185 -21.51 12.09 29.03
C ILE A 185 -22.14 11.34 30.22
N ALA A 186 -21.75 10.08 30.46
CA ALA A 186 -22.27 9.32 31.59
C ALA A 186 -21.93 9.98 32.94
N VAL A 187 -20.75 10.59 33.06
CA VAL A 187 -20.37 11.40 34.23
C VAL A 187 -21.20 12.68 34.30
N ALA A 188 -21.43 13.36 33.17
CA ALA A 188 -22.25 14.56 33.10
C ALA A 188 -23.67 14.33 33.62
N GLU A 189 -24.32 13.25 33.18
CA GLU A 189 -25.71 12.92 33.56
C GLU A 189 -25.86 12.68 35.06
N LYS A 190 -24.82 12.16 35.73
CA LYS A 190 -24.80 12.04 37.21
C LYS A 190 -24.88 13.43 37.86
N TYR A 191 -24.03 14.36 37.42
CA TYR A 191 -24.02 15.73 37.96
C TYR A 191 -25.27 16.52 37.58
N ARG A 192 -25.77 16.34 36.35
CA ARG A 192 -27.04 16.90 35.88
C ARG A 192 -28.20 16.55 36.81
N SER A 193 -28.33 15.28 37.18
CA SER A 193 -29.36 14.83 38.12
C SER A 193 -29.21 15.48 39.50
N ASN A 194 -27.98 15.67 39.99
CA ASN A 194 -27.75 16.37 41.26
C ASN A 194 -28.12 17.86 41.19
N VAL A 195 -27.87 18.53 40.07
CA VAL A 195 -28.29 19.92 39.84
C VAL A 195 -29.82 20.03 39.84
N GLU A 196 -30.53 19.11 39.18
CA GLU A 196 -32.00 19.08 39.19
C GLU A 196 -32.56 18.91 40.61
N VAL A 197 -31.97 18.02 41.42
CA VAL A 197 -32.34 17.85 42.83
C VAL A 197 -32.10 19.14 43.64
N TYR A 198 -30.96 19.82 43.41
CA TYR A 198 -30.65 21.07 44.09
C TYR A 198 -31.65 22.19 43.72
N VAL A 199 -31.99 22.32 42.44
CA VAL A 199 -32.97 23.32 41.97
C VAL A 199 -34.34 23.10 42.60
N VAL A 200 -34.80 21.84 42.70
CA VAL A 200 -36.07 21.52 43.36
C VAL A 200 -36.07 21.90 44.85
N GLN A 201 -34.92 21.77 45.52
CA GLN A 201 -34.80 22.07 46.95
C GLN A 201 -34.64 23.56 47.25
N ASN A 202 -33.86 24.27 46.41
CA ASN A 202 -33.41 25.63 46.70
C ASN A 202 -34.05 26.71 45.81
N GLY A 203 -34.67 26.31 44.70
CA GLY A 203 -35.29 27.23 43.73
C GLY A 203 -34.28 28.03 42.90
N SER A 204 -33.00 27.70 42.94
CA SER A 204 -31.93 28.38 42.20
C SER A 204 -30.90 27.39 41.69
N LEU A 205 -30.14 27.78 40.65
CA LEU A 205 -29.00 27.00 40.17
C LEU A 205 -27.88 26.96 41.22
N PRO A 206 -27.13 25.84 41.29
CA PRO A 206 -26.00 25.73 42.20
C PRO A 206 -24.85 26.65 41.76
N SER A 207 -24.14 27.20 42.74
CA SER A 207 -23.03 28.12 42.53
C SER A 207 -21.67 27.45 42.68
N THR A 208 -21.61 26.35 43.42
CA THR A 208 -20.40 25.58 43.66
C THR A 208 -20.65 24.10 43.41
N ILE A 209 -19.59 23.36 43.10
CA ILE A 209 -19.71 21.91 42.90
C ILE A 209 -20.05 21.16 44.20
N ASP A 210 -19.74 21.74 45.36
CA ASP A 210 -20.07 21.15 46.67
C ASP A 210 -21.58 21.17 46.94
N ASP A 211 -22.31 22.14 46.36
CA ASP A 211 -23.77 22.22 46.40
C ASP A 211 -24.45 20.97 45.79
N ILE A 212 -23.74 20.28 44.88
CA ILE A 212 -24.23 19.11 44.14
C ILE A 212 -23.46 17.82 44.48
N GLY A 213 -22.86 17.77 45.68
CA GLY A 213 -22.21 16.57 46.23
C GLY A 213 -20.69 16.49 45.99
N GLY A 214 -20.07 17.54 45.46
CA GLY A 214 -18.62 17.65 45.31
C GLY A 214 -18.01 16.78 44.20
N LEU A 215 -16.67 16.80 44.12
CA LEU A 215 -15.92 16.03 43.13
C LEU A 215 -15.51 14.66 43.68
N GLU A 216 -16.12 13.58 43.20
CA GLU A 216 -15.60 12.24 43.44
C GLU A 216 -14.47 11.93 42.44
N GLN A 217 -13.23 11.92 42.94
CA GLN A 217 -12.00 11.75 42.17
C GLN A 217 -11.83 10.36 41.51
N SER A 218 -12.77 9.43 41.71
CA SER A 218 -12.71 8.05 41.21
C SER A 218 -13.24 7.85 39.78
N TYR A 219 -13.74 8.91 39.11
CA TYR A 219 -14.43 8.80 37.80
C TYR A 219 -13.55 9.07 36.55
N TYR A 220 -12.23 9.20 36.69
CA TYR A 220 -11.39 9.90 35.70
C TYR A 220 -10.41 9.03 34.88
N GLU A 221 -10.75 7.80 34.45
CA GLU A 221 -9.83 7.07 33.55
C GLU A 221 -9.63 7.79 32.20
N ASN A 222 -10.62 8.57 31.73
CA ASN A 222 -10.58 9.29 30.45
C ASN A 222 -10.91 10.78 30.56
N LEU A 223 -10.97 11.31 31.78
CA LEU A 223 -11.34 12.70 32.06
C LEU A 223 -10.21 13.39 32.83
N ARG A 224 -9.95 14.66 32.50
CA ARG A 224 -8.96 15.48 33.19
C ARG A 224 -9.56 16.20 34.39
N SER A 225 -10.79 16.70 34.23
CA SER A 225 -11.52 17.38 35.30
C SER A 225 -13.01 17.46 34.97
N VAL A 226 -13.81 17.51 36.03
CA VAL A 226 -15.20 17.98 36.01
C VAL A 226 -15.22 19.23 36.86
N SER A 227 -15.93 20.26 36.42
CA SER A 227 -16.05 21.53 37.15
C SER A 227 -17.42 22.13 36.90
N LEU A 228 -17.97 22.80 37.92
CA LEU A 228 -19.14 23.64 37.78
C LEU A 228 -18.64 25.07 37.51
N LEU A 229 -19.13 25.69 36.44
CA LEU A 229 -18.91 27.11 36.15
C LEU A 229 -20.10 27.92 36.69
N ASP A 230 -20.04 29.24 36.50
CA ASP A 230 -21.16 30.13 36.76
C ASP A 230 -22.43 29.67 36.02
N ASP A 231 -23.60 30.08 36.55
CA ASP A 231 -24.92 29.69 36.03
C ASP A 231 -25.14 28.17 35.98
N GLY A 232 -24.49 27.40 36.87
CA GLY A 232 -24.69 25.95 36.98
C GLY A 232 -24.18 25.13 35.79
N ILE A 233 -23.34 25.70 34.92
CA ILE A 233 -22.84 24.99 33.73
C ILE A 233 -21.86 23.91 34.14
N ILE A 234 -22.14 22.66 33.77
CA ILE A 234 -21.23 21.54 34.02
C ILE A 234 -20.24 21.47 32.87
N LYS A 235 -18.96 21.61 33.17
CA LYS A 235 -17.84 21.47 32.21
C LYS A 235 -17.08 20.18 32.49
N ILE A 236 -16.95 19.36 31.46
CA ILE A 236 -16.18 18.12 31.49
C ILE A 236 -15.00 18.25 30.54
N THR A 237 -13.79 18.04 31.03
CA THR A 237 -12.56 18.09 30.23
C THR A 237 -12.03 16.67 30.03
N PHE A 238 -11.78 16.26 28.78
CA PHE A 238 -11.28 14.92 28.45
C PHE A 238 -9.75 14.80 28.63
N ALA A 239 -9.27 13.57 28.84
CA ALA A 239 -7.85 13.24 28.98
C ALA A 239 -7.43 12.09 28.04
N GLY A 240 -6.16 12.10 27.60
CA GLY A 240 -5.44 10.92 27.11
C GLY A 240 -5.77 10.46 25.68
N ASP A 241 -6.54 11.21 24.91
CA ASP A 241 -6.82 10.95 23.49
C ASP A 241 -6.30 12.10 22.63
N LEU A 242 -5.43 11.88 21.64
CA LEU A 242 -4.87 13.00 20.86
C LEU A 242 -5.94 13.88 20.18
N VAL A 243 -7.14 13.35 19.93
CA VAL A 243 -8.23 14.08 19.28
C VAL A 243 -9.04 14.92 20.26
N VAL A 244 -9.21 14.47 21.52
CA VAL A 244 -10.05 15.13 22.53
C VAL A 244 -9.34 15.54 23.83
N ASP A 245 -8.04 15.28 23.98
CA ASP A 245 -7.27 15.64 25.17
C ASP A 245 -7.32 17.16 25.41
N GLY A 246 -7.72 17.55 26.63
CA GLY A 246 -7.92 18.95 27.01
C GLY A 246 -9.17 19.62 26.42
N LYS A 247 -9.89 18.97 25.49
CA LYS A 247 -11.16 19.49 24.96
C LYS A 247 -12.28 19.26 25.94
N SER A 248 -13.32 20.09 25.84
CA SER A 248 -14.39 20.12 26.84
C SER A 248 -15.79 19.91 26.25
N LEU A 249 -16.65 19.28 27.04
CA LEU A 249 -18.10 19.23 26.84
C LEU A 249 -18.77 20.11 27.89
N PHE A 250 -19.80 20.86 27.49
CA PHE A 250 -20.54 21.77 28.33
C PHE A 250 -22.01 21.36 28.37
N TYR A 251 -22.56 21.25 29.58
CA TYR A 251 -23.98 21.08 29.83
C TYR A 251 -24.50 22.36 30.45
N VAL A 252 -25.31 23.09 29.70
CA VAL A 252 -25.86 24.39 30.07
C VAL A 252 -27.30 24.18 30.57
N PRO A 253 -27.59 24.42 31.85
CA PRO A 253 -28.95 24.40 32.35
C PRO A 253 -29.67 25.72 32.03
N SER A 254 -30.96 25.65 31.76
CA SER A 254 -31.87 26.79 31.66
C SER A 254 -33.06 26.54 32.58
N LEU A 255 -33.32 27.47 33.49
CA LEU A 255 -34.38 27.36 34.48
C LEU A 255 -35.66 27.97 33.92
N GLU A 256 -36.71 27.16 33.74
CA GLU A 256 -38.01 27.61 33.27
C GLU A 256 -38.91 28.09 34.42
N ALA A 257 -39.99 28.80 34.09
CA ALA A 257 -40.87 29.47 35.06
C ALA A 257 -41.54 28.52 36.08
N GLU A 258 -41.59 27.22 35.78
CA GLU A 258 -42.20 26.18 36.62
C GLU A 258 -41.17 25.44 37.51
N GLY A 259 -39.90 25.85 37.48
CA GLY A 259 -38.82 25.19 38.23
C GLY A 259 -38.19 23.99 37.51
N ASP A 260 -38.61 23.72 36.27
CA ASP A 260 -38.01 22.72 35.39
C ASP A 260 -36.67 23.20 34.82
N VAL A 261 -35.71 22.28 34.70
CA VAL A 261 -34.37 22.54 34.16
C VAL A 261 -34.25 21.92 32.77
N VAL A 262 -34.13 22.75 31.74
CA VAL A 262 -33.84 22.32 30.37
C VAL A 262 -32.35 22.34 30.12
N TRP A 263 -31.81 21.27 29.53
CA TRP A 263 -30.38 21.11 29.32
C TRP A 263 -30.00 21.18 27.85
N GLN A 264 -28.95 21.94 27.56
CA GLN A 264 -28.29 21.94 26.27
C GLN A 264 -26.86 21.41 26.41
N CYS A 265 -26.54 20.37 25.66
CA CYS A 265 -25.20 19.81 25.59
C CYS A 265 -24.48 20.37 24.36
N ARG A 266 -23.25 20.87 24.54
CA ARG A 266 -22.45 21.42 23.43
C ARG A 266 -20.96 21.31 23.67
N SER A 267 -20.17 21.34 22.60
CA SER A 267 -18.71 21.48 22.66
C SER A 267 -18.24 22.53 21.67
N VAL A 268 -17.25 23.32 22.06
CA VAL A 268 -16.61 24.32 21.19
C VAL A 268 -15.45 23.73 20.40
N ASP A 269 -14.75 22.75 20.98
CA ASP A 269 -13.45 22.29 20.48
C ASP A 269 -13.49 20.89 19.85
N ILE A 270 -14.55 20.11 20.12
CA ILE A 270 -14.72 18.74 19.62
C ILE A 270 -15.49 18.77 18.30
N ASP A 271 -15.01 18.01 17.31
CA ASP A 271 -15.69 17.86 16.02
C ASP A 271 -17.14 17.38 16.24
N PRO A 272 -18.17 18.10 15.73
CA PRO A 272 -19.57 17.68 15.82
C PRO A 272 -19.83 16.28 15.25
N GLY A 273 -19.01 15.85 14.29
CA GLY A 273 -19.04 14.50 13.75
C GLY A 273 -18.82 13.44 14.81
N LEU A 274 -17.95 13.69 15.80
CA LEU A 274 -17.61 12.78 16.90
C LEU A 274 -18.62 12.83 18.05
N LEU A 275 -19.43 13.90 18.14
CA LEU A 275 -20.43 14.07 19.19
C LEU A 275 -21.73 13.28 18.89
N PRO A 276 -22.44 12.80 19.92
CA PRO A 276 -23.82 12.35 19.78
C PRO A 276 -24.74 13.48 19.32
N VAL A 277 -25.87 13.15 18.69
CA VAL A 277 -26.77 14.13 18.05
C VAL A 277 -27.24 15.23 19.01
N HIS A 278 -27.56 14.88 20.26
CA HIS A 278 -28.03 15.82 21.29
C HIS A 278 -26.95 16.79 21.81
N CYS A 279 -25.68 16.61 21.43
CA CYS A 279 -24.56 17.44 21.85
C CYS A 279 -23.96 18.27 20.69
N ARG A 280 -24.61 18.32 19.52
CA ARG A 280 -24.09 18.94 18.30
C ARG A 280 -24.51 20.40 18.11
N GLU A 281 -25.38 20.93 18.95
CA GLU A 281 -25.97 22.26 18.83
C GLU A 281 -25.29 23.30 19.72
#